data_AF-A0AAD6U742-F1
#
_entry.id   AF-A0AAD6U742-F1
#
_cell.length_a   1.000
_cell.length_b   1.000
_cell.length_c   1.000
_cell.angle_alpha   90.00
_cell.angle_beta   90.00
_cell.angle_gamma   90.00
#
_symmetry.space_group_name_H-M   'P 1'
#
loop_
_entity.id
_entity.type
_entity.pdbx_description
1 polymer ?
#
loop_
_entity_poly.entity_id
_entity_poly.type
_entity_poly.pdbx_seq_one_letter_code
_entity_poly.pdbx_strand_id
1 'polypeptide(L)'
;CWGYAKRIYRFFPESSREADLDRNVREALDSVPLEMMRRFGNRAKKFVDAYHKGLNGRQAAWAARKYRGHRVLPESIMEEIDKAQII
;
A
#
# COMPACT_ATOMS: atom_id res chain seq x y z
N CYS A 1 4.09 3.97 -3.29
CA CYS A 1 4.71 4.90 -4.27
C CYS A 1 5.22 4.15 -5.48
N TRP A 2 6.11 3.15 -5.30
CA TRP A 2 6.69 2.36 -6.40
C TRP A 2 5.68 1.83 -7.43
N GLY A 3 4.56 1.23 -7.00
CA GLY A 3 3.55 0.71 -7.92
C GLY A 3 2.92 1.78 -8.84
N TYR A 4 2.79 3.02 -8.37
CA TYR A 4 2.32 4.14 -9.19
C TYR A 4 3.39 4.53 -10.22
N ALA A 5 4.62 4.75 -9.77
CA ALA A 5 5.74 5.07 -10.65
C ALA A 5 5.95 3.98 -11.72
N LYS A 6 5.92 2.70 -11.35
CA LYS A 6 6.03 1.57 -12.28
C LYS A 6 4.90 1.55 -13.31
N ARG A 7 3.69 1.98 -12.95
CA ARG A 7 2.58 2.14 -13.91
C ARG A 7 2.89 3.23 -14.92
N ILE A 8 3.37 4.39 -14.46
CA ILE A 8 3.76 5.50 -15.33
C ILE A 8 4.94 5.12 -16.24
N TYR A 9 5.94 4.44 -15.68
CA TYR A 9 7.11 3.94 -16.39
C TYR A 9 6.74 3.11 -17.64
N ARG A 10 5.69 2.29 -17.55
CA ARG A 10 5.21 1.44 -18.66
C ARG A 10 4.62 2.21 -19.85
N PHE A 11 4.37 3.51 -19.72
CA PHE A 11 3.91 4.36 -20.81
C PHE A 11 5.05 5.06 -21.54
N PHE A 12 6.29 5.00 -21.02
CA PHE A 12 7.45 5.55 -21.74
C PHE A 12 7.84 4.64 -22.91
N PRO A 13 8.51 5.18 -23.94
CA PRO A 13 9.05 4.39 -25.04
C PRO A 13 10.02 3.32 -24.54
N GLU A 14 9.99 2.15 -25.17
CA GLU A 14 11.00 1.11 -24.94
C GLU A 14 12.37 1.59 -25.43
N SER A 15 13.40 1.32 -24.63
CA SER A 15 14.79 1.62 -24.98
C SER A 15 15.71 0.55 -24.38
N SER A 16 16.82 0.27 -25.07
CA SER A 16 17.91 -0.56 -24.56
C SER A 16 19.06 0.29 -23.99
N ARG A 17 18.99 1.62 -24.12
CA ARG A 17 20.04 2.54 -23.67
C ARG A 17 19.83 2.88 -22.21
N GLU A 18 20.85 2.63 -21.39
CA GLU A 18 20.80 2.92 -19.95
C GLU A 18 20.42 4.37 -19.63
N ALA A 19 20.95 5.33 -20.39
CA ALA A 19 20.64 6.75 -20.20
C ALA A 19 19.14 7.08 -20.37
N ASP A 20 18.45 6.41 -21.31
CA ASP A 20 17.00 6.59 -21.47
C ASP A 20 16.23 5.91 -20.33
N LEU A 21 16.68 4.74 -19.89
CA LEU A 21 16.06 4.01 -18.78
C LEU A 21 16.18 4.81 -17.46
N ASP A 22 17.35 5.37 -17.15
CA ASP A 22 17.56 6.21 -15.96
C ASP A 22 16.67 7.45 -15.99
N ARG A 23 16.64 8.18 -17.12
CA ARG A 23 15.75 9.33 -17.30
C ARG A 23 14.28 8.95 -17.08
N ASN A 24 13.82 7.87 -17.72
CA ASN A 24 12.43 7.41 -17.62
C ASN A 24 12.07 6.99 -16.19
N VAL A 25 12.98 6.35 -15.45
CA VAL A 25 12.76 5.97 -14.03
C VAL A 25 12.63 7.22 -13.16
N ARG A 26 13.51 8.22 -13.33
CA ARG A 26 13.45 9.48 -12.57
C ARG A 26 12.15 10.22 -12.82
N GLU A 27 11.79 10.42 -14.08
CA GLU A 27 10.53 11.08 -14.46
C GLU A 27 9.30 10.31 -13.91
N ALA A 28 9.31 8.98 -13.97
CA ALA A 28 8.24 8.16 -13.42
C ALA A 28 8.14 8.28 -11.88
N LEU A 29 9.26 8.39 -11.17
CA LEU A 29 9.28 8.57 -9.72
C LEU A 29 8.78 9.97 -9.33
N ASP A 30 9.21 11.00 -10.04
CA ASP A 30 8.82 12.39 -9.81
C ASP A 30 7.34 12.64 -10.14
N SER A 31 6.75 11.84 -11.04
CA SER A 31 5.34 11.92 -11.39
C SER A 31 4.37 11.52 -10.27
N VAL A 32 4.84 10.89 -9.19
CA VAL A 32 3.97 10.41 -8.10
C VAL A 32 3.42 11.61 -7.32
N PRO A 33 2.10 11.87 -7.31
CA PRO A 33 1.56 13.01 -6.59
C PRO A 33 1.72 12.87 -5.07
N LEU A 34 1.99 13.97 -4.36
CA LEU A 34 2.13 13.98 -2.90
C LEU A 34 0.89 13.39 -2.20
N GLU A 35 -0.31 13.66 -2.73
CA GLU A 35 -1.54 13.07 -2.22
C GLU A 35 -1.51 11.53 -2.27
N MET A 36 -1.04 10.96 -3.38
CA MET A 36 -0.91 9.52 -3.52
C MET A 36 0.13 8.95 -2.56
N MET A 37 1.27 9.64 -2.36
CA MET A 37 2.26 9.24 -1.36
C MET A 37 1.65 9.16 0.04
N ARG A 38 0.89 10.19 0.44
CA ARG A 38 0.17 10.23 1.73
C ARG A 38 -0.86 9.11 1.84
N ARG A 39 -1.65 8.86 0.78
CA ARG A 39 -2.63 7.76 0.74
C ARG A 39 -1.95 6.40 0.92
N PHE A 40 -0.82 6.16 0.24
CA PHE A 40 -0.05 4.92 0.37
C PHE A 40 0.54 4.74 1.76
N GLY A 41 1.15 5.79 2.33
CA GLY A 41 1.67 5.76 3.70
C GLY A 41 0.58 5.48 4.74
N ASN A 42 -0.57 6.15 4.60
CA ASN A 42 -1.73 5.91 5.46
C ASN A 42 -2.26 4.49 5.35
N ARG A 43 -2.28 3.90 4.14
CA ARG A 43 -2.68 2.50 3.94
C ARG A 43 -1.68 1.55 4.61
N ALA A 44 -0.37 1.77 4.43
CA ALA A 44 0.68 0.96 5.04
C ALA A 44 0.58 0.98 6.57
N LYS A 45 0.37 2.16 7.18
CA LYS A 45 0.22 2.30 8.63
C LYS A 45 -0.88 1.41 9.21
N LYS A 46 -2.00 1.21 8.50
CA LYS A 46 -3.08 0.32 8.96
C LYS A 46 -2.66 -1.15 8.99
N PHE A 47 -1.90 -1.58 7.98
CA PHE A 47 -1.37 -2.94 7.96
C PHE A 47 -0.31 -3.13 9.03
N VAL A 48 0.57 -2.14 9.27
CA VAL A 48 1.53 -2.19 10.37
C VAL A 48 0.83 -2.32 11.72
N ASP A 49 -0.22 -1.53 11.98
CA ASP A 49 -1.01 -1.66 13.21
C ASP A 49 -1.67 -3.04 13.33
N ALA A 50 -2.23 -3.57 12.24
CA ALA A 50 -2.80 -4.92 12.21
C ALA A 50 -1.76 -5.99 12.55
N TYR A 51 -0.57 -5.91 11.97
CA TYR A 51 0.52 -6.85 12.23
C TYR A 51 1.05 -6.75 13.66
N HIS A 52 1.17 -5.54 14.22
CA HIS A 52 1.53 -5.36 15.63
C HIS A 52 0.52 -6.00 16.59
N LYS A 53 -0.74 -6.11 16.18
CA LYS A 53 -1.81 -6.79 16.92
C LYS A 53 -1.91 -8.30 16.66
N GLY A 54 -0.95 -8.87 15.92
CA GLY A 54 -0.87 -10.31 15.66
C GLY A 54 -1.69 -10.82 14.48
N LEU A 55 -2.27 -9.92 13.67
CA LEU A 55 -3.09 -10.32 12.52
C LEU A 55 -2.25 -10.84 11.36
N ASN A 56 -2.70 -11.90 10.70
CA ASN A 56 -2.09 -12.37 9.46
C ASN A 56 -2.51 -11.51 8.25
N GLY A 57 -1.95 -11.79 7.07
CA GLY A 57 -2.23 -11.00 5.86
C GLY A 57 -3.71 -10.96 5.45
N ARG A 58 -4.43 -12.08 5.57
CA ARG A 58 -5.86 -12.18 5.21
C ARG A 58 -6.72 -11.42 6.21
N GLN A 59 -6.43 -11.60 7.49
CA GLN A 59 -7.05 -10.91 8.61
C GLN A 59 -6.85 -9.39 8.53
N ALA A 60 -5.62 -8.93 8.28
CA ALA A 60 -5.31 -7.52 8.11
C ALA A 60 -6.05 -6.92 6.90
N ALA A 61 -6.17 -7.65 5.79
CA ALA A 61 -6.93 -7.20 4.63
C ALA A 61 -8.43 -7.04 4.93
N TRP A 62 -9.01 -7.99 5.69
CA TRP A 62 -10.38 -7.91 6.16
C TRP A 62 -10.58 -6.70 7.10
N ALA A 63 -9.71 -6.55 8.11
CA ALA A 63 -9.76 -5.46 9.06
C ALA A 63 -9.64 -4.10 8.36
N ALA A 64 -8.73 -3.98 7.39
CA ALA A 64 -8.56 -2.77 6.60
C ALA A 64 -9.75 -2.46 5.66
N ARG A 65 -10.62 -3.44 5.39
CA ARG A 65 -11.86 -3.28 4.62
C ARG A 65 -13.04 -2.91 5.52
N LYS A 66 -13.10 -3.45 6.75
CA LYS A 66 -14.10 -3.10 7.77
C LYS A 66 -13.85 -1.70 8.33
N TYR A 67 -12.61 -1.39 8.70
CA TYR A 67 -12.19 -0.14 9.33
C TYR A 67 -11.56 0.86 8.34
N ARG A 68 -12.26 1.18 7.25
CA ARG A 68 -11.75 2.08 6.20
C ARG A 68 -11.43 3.49 6.70
N GLY A 69 -12.16 4.00 7.69
CA GLY A 69 -11.92 5.32 8.30
C GLY A 69 -10.86 5.33 9.39
N HIS A 70 -10.60 4.18 10.04
CA HIS A 70 -9.73 4.14 11.20
C HIS A 70 -8.26 3.98 10.78
N ARG A 71 -7.37 4.63 11.53
CA ARG A 71 -5.92 4.52 11.36
C ARG A 71 -5.28 3.52 12.32
N VAL A 72 -6.01 3.19 13.38
CA VAL A 72 -5.65 2.24 14.44
C VAL A 72 -6.89 1.37 14.64
N LEU A 73 -6.69 0.06 14.67
CA LEU A 73 -7.74 -0.93 14.92
C LEU A 73 -8.11 -0.93 16.41
N PRO A 74 -9.36 -1.25 16.77
CA PRO A 74 -9.71 -1.41 18.18
C PRO A 74 -8.93 -2.56 18.81
N GLU A 75 -8.73 -2.52 20.14
CA GLU A 75 -8.07 -3.61 20.88
C GLU A 75 -8.87 -4.93 20.81
N SER A 76 -10.19 -4.84 20.60
CA SER A 76 -11.09 -5.99 20.41
C SER A 76 -10.95 -6.69 19.04
N ILE A 77 -10.02 -6.27 18.18
CA ILE A 77 -9.96 -6.74 16.79
C ILE A 77 -9.74 -8.25 16.66
N MET A 78 -8.99 -8.86 17.58
CA MET A 78 -8.76 -10.31 17.60
C MET A 78 -10.07 -11.07 17.82
N GLU A 79 -10.86 -10.69 18.82
CA GLU A 79 -12.16 -11.30 19.09
C GLU A 79 -13.12 -11.16 17.91
N GLU A 80 -13.08 -10.01 17.23
CA GLU A 80 -13.92 -9.77 16.06
C GLU A 80 -13.54 -10.63 14.86
N ILE A 81 -12.26 -10.95 14.74
CA ILE A 81 -11.74 -11.82 13.67
C ILE A 81 -12.08 -13.28 13.94
N ASP A 82 -11.99 -13.72 15.18
CA ASP A 82 -12.45 -15.04 15.61
C ASP A 82 -13.95 -15.22 15.35
N LYS A 83 -14.76 -14.24 15.76
CA LYS A 83 -16.22 -14.22 15.49
C LYS A 83 -16.52 -14.21 13.99
N ALA A 84 -15.72 -13.53 13.19
CA ALA A 84 -15.87 -13.47 11.73
C ALA A 84 -15.33 -14.72 11.01
N GLN A 85 -14.73 -15.67 11.73
CA GLN A 85 -14.12 -16.89 11.19
C GLN A 85 -13.13 -16.62 10.03
N ILE A 86 -12.38 -15.52 10.15
CA ILE A 86 -11.34 -15.16 9.16
C ILE A 86 -10.06 -15.90 9.55
N ILE A 87 -9.92 -17.14 9.07
CA ILE A 87 -8.72 -17.98 9.19
C ILE A 87 -7.61 -17.45 8.27
#